data_AF-A0A3Q9QXC6-F1
#
_entry.id   AF-A0A3Q9QXC6-F1
#
_cell.length_a   1.000
_cell.length_b   1.000
_cell.length_c   1.000
_cell.angle_alpha   90.00
_cell.angle_beta   90.00
_cell.angle_gamma   90.00
#
_symmetry.space_group_name_H-M   'P 1'
#
loop_
_entity.id
_entity.type
_entity.pdbx_description
1 polymer ?
#
loop_
_entity_poly.entity_id
_entity_poly.type
_entity_poly.pdbx_seq_one_letter_code
_entity_poly.pdbx_strand_id
1 'polypeptide(L)'
;MKKIIVFCLVLFGMTISGCGKTTGESTKIPPESSKQKPKTTETTSQSSKQNTNPAVKASPSKSSTSSEIPQASDKISDVWLATGKQDGVSSTWYFNNGQLTVNNVYHFSYTIAKNKDSHGYTVVTISNKEGKKHALLLKRNGSNFDGRTVEGEDYVKYLADGTVPSGQIIEFIYQQKQEKVVSQNASLEEMEHLKKTLRTYIFDTYMPGPDYVYAKGINWSENFYDNLTANEIWNVIEEFKKKNNGKEGTLFEQAQYLSWNAPIKDNWKELFFEDWNNSNNREDEIVKLIDKGDTVWVYTDSVPYTGEKDNYPIETVDKRTGSWHG
;
A
#
# COMPACT_ATOMS: atom_id res chain seq x y z
N MET A 1 -42.31 -17.29 14.68
CA MET A 1 -41.34 -16.29 14.21
C MET A 1 -40.16 -17.03 13.60
N LYS A 2 -40.10 -17.10 12.26
CA LYS A 2 -39.16 -17.95 11.52
C LYS A 2 -37.85 -17.18 11.31
N LYS A 3 -36.73 -17.78 11.74
CA LYS A 3 -35.36 -17.33 11.47
C LYS A 3 -35.11 -17.44 9.96
N ILE A 4 -34.72 -16.35 9.31
CA ILE A 4 -34.26 -16.36 7.93
C ILE A 4 -32.75 -16.26 7.97
N ILE A 5 -32.11 -17.42 7.79
CA ILE A 5 -30.71 -17.58 7.38
C ILE A 5 -30.72 -17.39 5.87
N VAL A 6 -30.03 -16.37 5.34
CA VAL A 6 -29.79 -16.25 3.89
C VAL A 6 -28.29 -16.24 3.66
N PHE A 7 -27.92 -17.15 2.77
CA PHE A 7 -26.60 -17.67 2.45
C PHE A 7 -25.65 -16.63 1.86
N CYS A 8 -24.41 -16.66 2.34
CA CYS A 8 -23.24 -16.21 1.61
C CYS A 8 -23.08 -17.02 0.31
N LEU A 9 -22.93 -16.33 -0.82
CA LEU A 9 -22.36 -16.89 -2.04
C LEU A 9 -21.14 -16.06 -2.42
N VAL A 10 -20.00 -16.48 -1.89
CA VAL A 10 -18.70 -16.23 -2.50
C VAL A 10 -18.03 -17.59 -2.61
N LEU A 11 -17.86 -18.08 -3.84
CA LEU A 11 -16.60 -18.58 -4.45
C LEU A 11 -16.88 -19.54 -5.62
N PHE A 12 -16.32 -19.16 -6.78
CA PHE A 12 -15.80 -19.96 -7.91
C PHE A 12 -16.56 -21.19 -8.45
N GLY A 13 -16.80 -21.16 -9.78
CA GLY A 13 -16.60 -22.34 -10.64
C GLY A 13 -17.70 -22.63 -11.65
N MET A 14 -17.26 -22.89 -12.89
CA MET A 14 -17.96 -23.51 -14.04
C MET A 14 -18.51 -22.58 -15.13
N THR A 15 -17.66 -22.26 -16.10
CA THR A 15 -18.10 -22.21 -17.50
C THR A 15 -18.21 -23.64 -18.02
N ILE A 16 -19.41 -24.22 -18.00
CA ILE A 16 -19.78 -25.31 -18.91
C ILE A 16 -21.14 -24.97 -19.53
N SER A 17 -21.15 -24.99 -20.86
CA SER A 17 -22.31 -25.07 -21.76
C SER A 17 -22.98 -23.75 -22.20
N GLY A 18 -22.38 -23.15 -23.23
CA GLY A 18 -23.11 -22.45 -24.29
C GLY A 18 -23.25 -23.38 -25.49
N CYS A 19 -24.47 -23.87 -25.71
CA CYS A 19 -24.90 -24.74 -26.80
C CYS A 19 -24.69 -24.07 -28.17
N GLY A 20 -23.93 -24.70 -29.05
CA GLY A 20 -23.81 -24.36 -30.46
C GLY A 20 -23.74 -25.63 -31.29
N LYS A 21 -24.88 -25.98 -31.90
CA LYS A 21 -24.99 -27.03 -32.93
C LYS A 21 -24.05 -26.72 -34.09
N THR A 22 -23.19 -27.67 -34.45
CA THR A 22 -22.99 -28.08 -35.86
C THR A 22 -22.41 -29.49 -35.91
N THR A 23 -22.99 -30.27 -36.81
CA THR A 23 -22.83 -31.71 -37.01
C THR A 23 -21.69 -32.02 -38.00
N GLY A 24 -21.00 -33.15 -37.79
CA GLY A 24 -20.12 -33.85 -38.76
C GLY A 24 -18.69 -33.29 -38.81
N GLU A 25 -17.61 -34.06 -38.74
CA GLU A 25 -17.41 -35.47 -39.06
C GLU A 25 -16.08 -35.95 -38.43
N SER A 26 -16.04 -37.23 -38.05
CA SER A 26 -14.93 -37.93 -37.39
C SER A 26 -13.76 -38.20 -38.35
N THR A 27 -12.50 -38.23 -37.85
CA THR A 27 -11.62 -39.44 -37.84
C THR A 27 -10.12 -39.14 -37.60
N LYS A 28 -9.58 -39.77 -36.54
CA LYS A 28 -8.21 -40.33 -36.26
C LYS A 28 -6.90 -39.62 -36.73
N ILE A 29 -6.00 -39.44 -35.75
CA ILE A 29 -4.51 -39.32 -35.80
C ILE A 29 -3.89 -40.77 -35.82
N PRO A 30 -2.61 -41.13 -36.15
CA PRO A 30 -1.27 -40.43 -36.29
C PRO A 30 -0.39 -40.92 -37.51
N PRO A 31 0.97 -40.78 -37.61
CA PRO A 31 1.99 -39.83 -37.06
C PRO A 31 3.06 -39.31 -38.10
N GLU A 32 3.99 -38.45 -37.63
CA GLU A 32 5.43 -38.23 -38.01
C GLU A 32 5.89 -37.98 -39.47
N SER A 33 6.58 -36.85 -39.72
CA SER A 33 8.07 -36.76 -39.85
C SER A 33 8.60 -35.53 -40.64
N SER A 34 9.73 -34.99 -40.16
CA SER A 34 10.97 -34.63 -40.92
C SER A 34 11.08 -33.42 -41.90
N LYS A 35 11.82 -32.40 -41.41
CA LYS A 35 13.00 -31.69 -41.99
C LYS A 35 12.95 -30.77 -43.25
N GLN A 36 13.54 -29.57 -43.01
CA GLN A 36 14.55 -28.81 -43.78
C GLN A 36 14.19 -27.68 -44.80
N LYS A 37 14.51 -26.45 -44.35
CA LYS A 37 15.03 -25.18 -44.98
C LYS A 37 16.02 -25.37 -46.18
N PRO A 38 16.61 -24.30 -46.80
CA PRO A 38 16.16 -22.93 -47.20
C PRO A 38 16.78 -22.42 -48.56
N LYS A 39 16.47 -21.19 -49.02
CA LYS A 39 17.38 -20.23 -49.75
C LYS A 39 16.66 -18.86 -49.90
N THR A 40 17.10 -17.72 -49.34
CA THR A 40 18.18 -16.76 -49.75
C THR A 40 18.05 -16.35 -51.24
N THR A 41 18.03 -15.07 -51.66
CA THR A 41 18.90 -13.94 -51.29
C THR A 41 18.32 -12.58 -51.75
N GLU A 42 18.81 -11.55 -51.07
CA GLU A 42 18.78 -10.09 -51.22
C GLU A 42 18.85 -9.49 -52.64
N THR A 43 18.46 -8.22 -52.79
CA THR A 43 19.33 -7.16 -53.34
C THR A 43 18.82 -5.77 -52.94
N THR A 44 19.69 -5.02 -52.25
CA THR A 44 19.64 -3.57 -52.04
C THR A 44 20.37 -2.87 -53.19
N SER A 45 19.92 -1.69 -53.62
CA SER A 45 20.79 -0.73 -54.34
C SER A 45 20.37 0.71 -54.05
N GLN A 46 21.33 1.48 -53.53
CA GLN A 46 21.31 2.94 -53.36
C GLN A 46 21.72 3.66 -54.65
N SER A 47 21.36 4.96 -54.75
CA SER A 47 22.08 6.10 -55.37
C SER A 47 21.04 7.13 -55.90
N SER A 48 21.10 8.46 -55.80
CA SER A 48 21.99 9.49 -55.24
C SER A 48 21.30 10.89 -55.32
N LYS A 49 21.75 11.87 -54.48
CA LYS A 49 21.95 13.35 -54.69
C LYS A 49 20.98 14.17 -55.59
N GLN A 50 20.56 15.45 -55.37
CA GLN A 50 20.93 16.58 -54.49
C GLN A 50 19.90 17.75 -54.65
N ASN A 51 19.67 18.54 -53.58
CA ASN A 51 19.24 19.95 -53.44
C ASN A 51 18.19 20.63 -54.35
N THR A 52 17.15 21.19 -53.71
CA THR A 52 16.79 22.64 -53.79
C THR A 52 15.79 23.01 -52.67
N ASN A 53 16.11 24.02 -51.85
CA ASN A 53 15.15 24.76 -51.01
C ASN A 53 14.47 25.85 -51.86
N PRO A 54 13.24 26.25 -51.51
CA PRO A 54 13.12 27.58 -50.90
C PRO A 54 12.16 27.66 -49.70
N ALA A 55 12.47 28.62 -48.85
CA ALA A 55 11.81 28.93 -47.59
C ALA A 55 10.33 29.33 -47.75
N VAL A 56 9.48 28.82 -46.85
CA VAL A 56 8.18 29.40 -46.54
C VAL A 56 8.01 29.49 -45.02
N LYS A 57 8.02 30.76 -44.58
CA LYS A 57 7.47 31.38 -43.36
C LYS A 57 7.01 30.45 -42.23
N ALA A 58 7.76 30.54 -41.14
CA ALA A 58 7.35 30.15 -39.80
C ALA A 58 6.01 30.79 -39.41
N SER A 59 5.03 29.94 -39.11
CA SER A 59 3.96 30.26 -38.17
C SER A 59 4.37 29.68 -36.81
N PRO A 60 4.16 30.39 -35.69
CA PRO A 60 4.62 29.93 -34.40
C PRO A 60 3.86 28.65 -34.04
N SER A 61 4.59 27.54 -33.97
CA SER A 61 4.10 26.32 -33.36
C SER A 61 3.63 26.68 -31.96
N LYS A 62 2.32 26.55 -31.72
CA LYS A 62 1.75 26.52 -30.37
C LYS A 62 2.66 25.65 -29.52
N SER A 63 3.26 26.27 -28.51
CA SER A 63 3.99 25.60 -27.47
C SER A 63 3.15 24.41 -27.03
N SER A 64 3.64 23.22 -27.32
CA SER A 64 3.18 21.98 -26.71
C SER A 64 3.35 22.19 -25.22
N THR A 65 2.25 22.56 -24.56
CA THR A 65 2.10 22.46 -23.12
C THR A 65 2.51 21.03 -22.81
N SER A 66 3.67 20.86 -22.18
CA SER A 66 4.05 19.61 -21.56
C SER A 66 2.90 19.27 -20.63
N SER A 67 2.04 18.36 -21.07
CA SER A 67 0.94 17.84 -20.27
C SER A 67 1.63 17.08 -19.13
N GLU A 68 1.83 17.78 -18.01
CA GLU A 68 2.20 17.13 -16.76
C GLU A 68 1.21 16.00 -16.56
N ILE A 69 1.69 14.76 -16.65
CA ILE A 69 0.87 13.60 -16.40
C ILE A 69 0.42 13.73 -14.95
N PRO A 70 -0.91 13.81 -14.68
CA PRO A 70 -1.39 14.00 -13.33
C PRO A 70 -0.91 12.82 -12.48
N GLN A 71 -0.07 13.11 -11.49
CA GLN A 71 0.33 12.09 -10.53
C GLN A 71 -0.93 11.60 -9.80
N ALA A 72 -0.92 10.33 -9.41
CA ALA A 72 -1.91 9.82 -8.47
C ALA A 72 -1.59 10.41 -7.08
N SER A 73 -1.89 11.70 -6.88
CA SER A 73 -1.74 12.40 -5.59
C SER A 73 -2.71 11.88 -4.53
N ASP A 74 -3.69 11.10 -4.95
CA ASP A 74 -4.79 10.60 -4.13
C ASP A 74 -4.43 9.19 -3.64
N LYS A 75 -3.57 9.10 -2.63
CA LYS A 75 -3.31 7.82 -1.94
C LYS A 75 -4.61 7.38 -1.25
N ILE A 76 -5.07 6.16 -1.54
CA ILE A 76 -6.16 5.52 -0.80
C ILE A 76 -5.55 4.70 0.34
N SER A 77 -5.86 5.10 1.57
CA SER A 77 -5.46 4.44 2.82
C SER A 77 -6.67 4.35 3.76
N ASP A 78 -6.56 3.53 4.80
CA ASP A 78 -7.54 3.41 5.88
C ASP A 78 -8.87 2.76 5.45
N VAL A 79 -9.93 3.03 6.22
CA VAL A 79 -11.23 2.37 6.12
C VAL A 79 -12.19 3.21 5.28
N TRP A 80 -12.86 2.53 4.36
CA TRP A 80 -13.86 3.10 3.47
C TRP A 80 -15.14 2.29 3.52
N LEU A 81 -16.27 2.98 3.53
CA LEU A 81 -17.57 2.37 3.27
C LEU A 81 -17.82 2.47 1.77
N ALA A 82 -17.77 1.33 1.10
CA ALA A 82 -17.97 1.18 -0.33
C ALA A 82 -19.43 0.76 -0.59
N THR A 83 -20.23 1.63 -1.19
CA THR A 83 -21.65 1.40 -1.46
C THR A 83 -21.94 1.46 -2.95
N GLY A 84 -22.54 0.41 -3.50
CA GLY A 84 -23.01 0.43 -4.88
C GLY A 84 -24.13 1.47 -5.08
N LYS A 85 -23.93 2.46 -5.95
CA LYS A 85 -24.96 3.49 -6.21
C LYS A 85 -26.24 2.92 -6.82
N GLN A 86 -26.14 1.78 -7.51
CA GLN A 86 -27.25 1.14 -8.21
C GLN A 86 -28.08 0.21 -7.31
N ASP A 87 -27.45 -0.54 -6.41
CA ASP A 87 -28.10 -1.58 -5.59
C ASP A 87 -28.14 -1.24 -4.09
N GLY A 88 -27.42 -0.19 -3.65
CA GLY A 88 -27.30 0.21 -2.26
C GLY A 88 -26.53 -0.77 -1.39
N VAL A 89 -25.91 -1.80 -1.98
CA VAL A 89 -25.16 -2.80 -1.21
C VAL A 89 -23.85 -2.19 -0.74
N SER A 90 -23.61 -2.24 0.57
CA SER A 90 -22.41 -1.70 1.19
C SER A 90 -21.44 -2.80 1.61
N SER A 91 -20.16 -2.45 1.58
CA SER A 91 -19.07 -3.26 2.12
C SER A 91 -18.00 -2.35 2.73
N THR A 92 -17.28 -2.85 3.73
CA THR A 92 -16.18 -2.13 4.38
C THR A 92 -14.87 -2.55 3.75
N TRP A 93 -14.09 -1.58 3.26
CA TRP A 93 -12.81 -1.81 2.60
C TRP A 93 -11.70 -1.14 3.40
N TYR A 94 -10.70 -1.92 3.78
CA TYR A 94 -9.55 -1.45 4.55
C TYR A 94 -8.28 -1.56 3.72
N PHE A 95 -7.69 -0.41 3.37
CA PHE A 95 -6.44 -0.31 2.62
C PHE A 95 -5.30 0.02 3.56
N ASN A 96 -4.33 -0.89 3.71
CA ASN A 96 -3.19 -0.68 4.58
C ASN A 96 -1.94 -1.33 4.01
N ASN A 97 -0.90 -0.53 3.73
CA ASN A 97 0.44 -1.01 3.35
C ASN A 97 0.42 -2.10 2.26
N GLY A 98 -0.34 -1.89 1.18
CA GLY A 98 -0.46 -2.84 0.07
C GLY A 98 -1.32 -4.07 0.36
N GLN A 99 -1.97 -4.14 1.53
CA GLN A 99 -2.96 -5.16 1.87
C GLN A 99 -4.37 -4.57 1.88
N LEU A 100 -5.29 -5.23 1.19
CA LEU A 100 -6.70 -4.87 1.16
C LEU A 100 -7.50 -5.93 1.89
N THR A 101 -8.29 -5.51 2.88
CA THR A 101 -9.27 -6.37 3.54
C THR A 101 -10.68 -5.86 3.27
N VAL A 102 -11.56 -6.72 2.77
CA VAL A 102 -12.97 -6.42 2.51
C VAL A 102 -13.85 -7.18 3.49
N ASN A 103 -14.74 -6.45 4.18
CA ASN A 103 -15.65 -6.94 5.22
C ASN A 103 -14.98 -7.77 6.32
N ASN A 104 -13.68 -7.57 6.58
CA ASN A 104 -12.87 -8.38 7.50
C ASN A 104 -12.82 -9.88 7.18
N VAL A 105 -13.21 -10.28 5.97
CA VAL A 105 -13.31 -11.69 5.55
C VAL A 105 -12.41 -11.98 4.36
N TYR A 106 -12.37 -11.05 3.39
CA TYR A 106 -11.63 -11.26 2.15
C TYR A 106 -10.34 -10.46 2.19
N HIS A 107 -9.23 -11.14 1.92
CA HIS A 107 -7.89 -10.55 1.98
C HIS A 107 -7.22 -10.61 0.61
N PHE A 108 -6.71 -9.46 0.18
CA PHE A 108 -6.06 -9.25 -1.10
C PHE A 108 -4.77 -8.45 -0.90
N SER A 109 -3.91 -8.49 -1.90
CA SER A 109 -2.84 -7.50 -2.04
C SER A 109 -3.27 -6.44 -3.05
N TYR A 110 -2.75 -5.22 -2.94
CA TYR A 110 -2.99 -4.18 -3.91
C TYR A 110 -1.74 -3.34 -4.19
N THR A 111 -1.72 -2.73 -5.38
CA THR A 111 -0.72 -1.75 -5.79
C THR A 111 -1.42 -0.57 -6.44
N ILE A 112 -0.90 0.64 -6.23
CA ILE A 112 -1.47 1.87 -6.81
C ILE A 112 -0.53 2.33 -7.93
N ALA A 113 -1.08 2.62 -9.11
CA ALA A 113 -0.32 3.20 -10.19
C ALA A 113 0.20 4.60 -9.81
N LYS A 114 1.45 4.90 -10.19
CA LYS A 114 2.10 6.19 -9.87
C LYS A 114 1.36 7.39 -10.49
N ASN A 115 0.78 7.19 -11.66
CA ASN A 115 0.12 8.22 -12.45
C ASN A 115 -1.35 7.85 -12.65
N LYS A 116 -2.20 8.86 -12.82
CA LYS A 116 -3.57 8.64 -13.27
C LYS A 116 -3.58 8.10 -14.70
N ASP A 117 -4.61 7.34 -15.05
CA ASP A 117 -4.81 6.90 -16.44
C ASP A 117 -5.24 8.07 -17.34
N SER A 118 -5.39 7.82 -18.64
CA SER A 118 -5.83 8.82 -19.63
C SER A 118 -7.23 9.37 -19.36
N HIS A 119 -8.03 8.69 -18.54
CA HIS A 119 -9.37 9.10 -18.14
C HIS A 119 -9.40 9.80 -16.76
N GLY A 120 -8.24 9.97 -16.13
CA GLY A 120 -8.06 10.66 -14.86
C GLY A 120 -8.37 9.80 -13.62
N TYR A 121 -8.41 8.47 -13.76
CA TYR A 121 -8.55 7.55 -12.64
C TYR A 121 -7.21 7.24 -11.97
N THR A 122 -7.23 7.17 -10.64
CA THR A 122 -6.22 6.43 -9.89
C THR A 122 -6.50 4.94 -10.07
N VAL A 123 -5.52 4.19 -10.57
CA VAL A 123 -5.66 2.76 -10.86
C VAL A 123 -5.09 1.95 -9.70
N VAL A 124 -5.93 1.16 -9.05
CA VAL A 124 -5.53 0.23 -8.00
C VAL A 124 -5.62 -1.19 -8.54
N THR A 125 -4.49 -1.87 -8.69
CA THR A 125 -4.46 -3.29 -9.09
C THR A 125 -4.60 -4.15 -7.84
N ILE A 126 -5.66 -4.94 -7.76
CA ILE A 126 -5.96 -5.85 -6.64
C ILE A 126 -5.64 -7.29 -7.09
N SER A 127 -4.89 -8.02 -6.29
CA SER A 127 -4.52 -9.41 -6.56
C SER A 127 -4.98 -10.34 -5.44
N ASN A 128 -5.65 -11.43 -5.81
CA ASN A 128 -6.02 -12.48 -4.85
C ASN A 128 -4.85 -13.44 -4.57
N LYS A 129 -5.05 -14.40 -3.66
CA LYS A 129 -4.02 -15.40 -3.28
C LYS A 129 -3.59 -16.33 -4.43
N GLU A 130 -4.41 -16.45 -5.47
CA GLU A 130 -4.14 -17.25 -6.67
C GLU A 130 -3.42 -16.44 -7.75
N GLY A 131 -3.13 -15.16 -7.50
CA GLY A 131 -2.48 -14.26 -8.45
C GLY A 131 -3.42 -13.69 -9.52
N LYS A 132 -4.73 -13.97 -9.44
CA LYS A 132 -5.74 -13.34 -10.30
C LYS A 132 -5.82 -11.86 -9.98
N LYS A 133 -5.78 -11.03 -11.02
CA LYS A 133 -5.73 -9.56 -10.93
C LYS A 133 -7.02 -8.92 -11.41
N HIS A 134 -7.36 -7.82 -10.78
CA HIS A 134 -8.49 -6.96 -11.05
C HIS A 134 -8.03 -5.50 -10.92
N ALA A 135 -8.74 -4.55 -11.52
CA ALA A 135 -8.52 -3.13 -11.27
C ALA A 135 -9.70 -2.51 -10.53
N LEU A 136 -9.39 -1.63 -9.60
CA LEU A 136 -10.31 -0.67 -9.01
C LEU A 136 -9.89 0.72 -9.52
N LEU A 137 -10.75 1.33 -10.33
CA LEU A 137 -10.56 2.66 -10.89
C LEU A 137 -11.23 3.68 -9.98
N LEU A 138 -10.45 4.59 -9.39
CA LEU A 138 -10.93 5.57 -8.43
C LEU A 138 -10.86 6.99 -8.99
N LYS A 139 -11.96 7.73 -8.89
CA LYS A 139 -12.02 9.14 -9.24
C LYS A 139 -12.44 9.96 -8.03
N ARG A 140 -11.66 10.98 -7.70
CA ARG A 140 -11.92 11.81 -6.51
C ARG A 140 -13.22 12.59 -6.66
N ASN A 141 -14.01 12.61 -5.60
CA ASN A 141 -15.28 13.30 -5.49
C ASN A 141 -15.34 14.00 -4.12
N GLY A 142 -14.76 15.20 -4.03
CA GLY A 142 -14.55 15.90 -2.76
C GLY A 142 -13.58 15.15 -1.84
N SER A 143 -14.03 14.84 -0.62
CA SER A 143 -13.31 14.00 0.35
C SER A 143 -13.45 12.49 0.09
N ASN A 144 -14.32 12.10 -0.85
CA ASN A 144 -14.68 10.72 -1.14
C ASN A 144 -14.14 10.28 -2.51
N PHE A 145 -14.40 9.02 -2.89
CA PHE A 145 -14.13 8.52 -4.23
C PHE A 145 -15.37 7.90 -4.87
N ASP A 146 -15.49 8.09 -6.17
CA ASP A 146 -16.34 7.24 -7.02
C ASP A 146 -15.42 6.18 -7.65
N GLY A 147 -15.73 4.91 -7.39
CA GLY A 147 -14.96 3.76 -7.83
C GLY A 147 -15.69 2.89 -8.84
N ARG A 148 -14.93 2.16 -9.65
CA ARG A 148 -15.42 1.10 -10.55
C ARG A 148 -14.48 -0.10 -10.49
N THR A 149 -15.02 -1.29 -10.34
CA THR A 149 -14.24 -2.52 -10.49
C THR A 149 -14.20 -2.94 -11.95
N VAL A 150 -13.05 -3.47 -12.35
CA VAL A 150 -12.77 -3.97 -13.70
C VAL A 150 -12.18 -5.36 -13.55
N GLU A 151 -12.93 -6.37 -14.00
CA GLU A 151 -12.65 -7.77 -13.70
C GLU A 151 -12.82 -8.66 -14.94
N GLY A 152 -12.18 -9.82 -14.94
CA GLY A 152 -12.37 -10.81 -16.01
C GLY A 152 -12.01 -10.25 -17.39
N GLU A 153 -12.93 -10.39 -18.35
CA GLU A 153 -12.74 -9.89 -19.72
C GLU A 153 -12.60 -8.36 -19.79
N ASP A 154 -13.31 -7.63 -18.93
CA ASP A 154 -13.22 -6.18 -18.89
C ASP A 154 -11.84 -5.73 -18.40
N TYR A 155 -11.21 -6.51 -17.51
CA TYR A 155 -9.84 -6.24 -17.07
C TYR A 155 -8.84 -6.44 -18.22
N VAL A 156 -9.02 -7.48 -19.03
CA VAL A 156 -8.18 -7.72 -20.21
C VAL A 156 -8.34 -6.60 -21.24
N LYS A 157 -9.58 -6.16 -21.51
CA LYS A 157 -9.85 -5.02 -22.42
C LYS A 157 -9.24 -3.73 -21.90
N TYR A 158 -9.47 -3.41 -20.62
CA TYR A 158 -8.90 -2.23 -19.98
C TYR A 158 -7.37 -2.20 -20.07
N LEU A 159 -6.68 -3.33 -19.87
CA LEU A 159 -5.22 -3.39 -20.05
C LEU A 159 -4.77 -3.18 -21.50
N ALA A 160 -5.58 -3.56 -22.48
CA ALA A 160 -5.24 -3.47 -23.90
C ALA A 160 -5.41 -2.05 -24.46
N ASP A 161 -6.49 -1.36 -24.09
CA ASP A 161 -6.88 -0.09 -24.72
C ASP A 161 -7.36 1.00 -23.73
N GLY A 162 -7.39 0.72 -22.43
CA GLY A 162 -7.84 1.65 -21.40
C GLY A 162 -9.36 1.81 -21.32
N THR A 163 -10.15 0.98 -22.02
CA THR A 163 -11.61 1.05 -22.00
C THR A 163 -12.15 0.86 -20.57
N VAL A 164 -12.80 1.90 -20.05
CA VAL A 164 -13.45 1.86 -18.74
C VAL A 164 -14.86 1.29 -18.89
N PRO A 165 -15.21 0.19 -18.19
CA PRO A 165 -16.53 -0.42 -18.33
C PRO A 165 -17.63 0.48 -17.74
N SER A 166 -18.81 0.45 -18.37
CA SER A 166 -20.02 1.17 -17.92
C SER A 166 -20.70 0.54 -16.70
N GLY A 167 -19.98 -0.29 -15.94
CA GLY A 167 -20.49 -1.05 -14.80
C GLY A 167 -20.95 -0.18 -13.63
N GLN A 168 -21.26 -0.87 -12.53
CA GLN A 168 -21.69 -0.30 -11.27
C GLN A 168 -20.70 0.78 -10.78
N ILE A 169 -21.24 1.87 -10.23
CA ILE A 169 -20.44 2.91 -9.58
C ILE A 169 -20.50 2.62 -8.08
N ILE A 170 -19.34 2.55 -7.46
CA ILE A 170 -19.21 2.32 -6.03
C ILE A 170 -18.81 3.65 -5.40
N GLU A 171 -19.65 4.17 -4.51
CA GLU A 171 -19.29 5.32 -3.69
C GLU A 171 -18.43 4.86 -2.52
N PHE A 172 -17.23 5.41 -2.41
CA PHE A 172 -16.32 5.19 -1.30
C PHE A 172 -16.36 6.41 -0.39
N ILE A 173 -17.07 6.27 0.72
CA ILE A 173 -17.12 7.29 1.77
C ILE A 173 -16.02 6.98 2.77
N TYR A 174 -15.14 7.95 2.99
CA TYR A 174 -14.07 7.82 3.97
C TYR A 174 -14.69 7.57 5.33
N GLN A 175 -14.39 6.42 5.94
CA GLN A 175 -14.74 6.18 7.33
C GLN A 175 -13.61 6.77 8.14
N GLN A 176 -13.66 8.08 8.35
CA GLN A 176 -12.84 8.75 9.35
C GLN A 176 -13.12 8.02 10.65
N LYS A 177 -12.14 7.21 11.08
CA LYS A 177 -12.23 6.17 12.11
C LYS A 177 -13.33 6.47 13.14
N GLN A 178 -14.59 6.14 12.82
CA GLN A 178 -15.59 5.86 13.83
C GLN A 178 -15.34 4.42 14.17
N GLU A 179 -14.24 4.25 14.89
CA GLU A 179 -14.04 3.17 15.80
C GLU A 179 -15.31 3.10 16.63
N LYS A 180 -16.26 2.27 16.19
CA LYS A 180 -17.38 1.83 17.01
C LYS A 180 -16.80 0.84 18.02
N VAL A 181 -15.91 1.36 18.85
CA VAL A 181 -15.54 0.77 20.10
C VAL A 181 -16.80 0.91 20.93
N VAL A 182 -17.41 -0.22 21.25
CA VAL A 182 -18.22 -0.27 22.47
C VAL A 182 -17.22 -0.07 23.62
N SER A 183 -16.89 1.17 23.93
CA SER A 183 -16.17 1.62 25.11
C SER A 183 -16.66 3.03 25.39
N GLN A 184 -16.89 3.30 26.66
CA GLN A 184 -17.34 4.59 27.14
C GLN A 184 -16.41 5.68 26.58
N ASN A 185 -16.97 6.65 25.85
CA ASN A 185 -16.21 7.67 25.12
C ASN A 185 -15.27 8.42 26.07
N ALA A 186 -13.99 8.05 26.08
CA ALA A 186 -12.97 8.92 26.61
C ALA A 186 -12.92 10.18 25.75
N SER A 187 -12.95 11.32 26.42
CA SER A 187 -12.79 12.64 25.82
C SER A 187 -11.40 12.80 25.20
N LEU A 188 -11.27 13.72 24.24
CA LEU A 188 -9.97 14.10 23.69
C LEU A 188 -8.98 14.54 24.78
N GLU A 189 -9.50 15.18 25.83
CA GLU A 189 -8.71 15.59 26.99
C GLU A 189 -8.10 14.40 27.73
N GLU A 190 -8.86 13.32 27.94
CA GLU A 190 -8.36 12.08 28.56
C GLU A 190 -7.30 11.40 27.69
N MET A 191 -7.50 11.38 26.36
CA MET A 191 -6.52 10.82 25.43
C MET A 191 -5.21 11.60 25.41
N GLU A 192 -5.28 12.93 25.35
CA GLU A 192 -4.10 13.80 25.40
C GLU A 192 -3.41 13.72 26.77
N HIS A 193 -4.18 13.59 27.85
CA HIS A 193 -3.63 13.38 29.18
C HIS A 193 -2.85 12.05 29.26
N LEU A 194 -3.38 10.96 28.69
CA LEU A 194 -2.67 9.69 28.60
C LEU A 194 -1.39 9.82 27.77
N LYS A 195 -1.47 10.42 26.57
CA LYS A 195 -0.30 10.66 25.70
C LYS A 195 0.79 11.40 26.46
N LYS A 196 0.45 12.47 27.18
CA LYS A 196 1.39 13.26 27.97
C LYS A 196 1.96 12.44 29.14
N THR A 197 1.13 11.71 29.85
CA THR A 197 1.55 10.88 31.00
C THR A 197 2.56 9.81 30.58
N LEU A 198 2.28 9.10 29.48
CA LEU A 198 3.21 8.10 28.94
C LEU A 198 4.48 8.74 28.40
N ARG A 199 4.40 9.92 27.75
CA ARG A 199 5.59 10.67 27.28
C ARG A 199 6.51 11.00 28.46
N THR A 200 5.97 11.65 29.48
CA THR A 200 6.72 12.03 30.69
C THR A 200 7.29 10.80 31.39
N TYR A 201 6.51 9.71 31.48
CA TYR A 201 7.03 8.48 32.05
C TYR A 201 8.21 7.92 31.24
N ILE A 202 8.09 7.81 29.91
CA ILE A 202 9.13 7.24 29.05
C ILE A 202 10.41 8.10 29.10
N PHE A 203 10.30 9.39 28.79
CA PHE A 203 11.47 10.24 28.56
C PHE A 203 12.03 10.89 29.84
N ASP A 204 11.19 11.18 30.84
CA ASP A 204 11.64 11.91 32.04
C ASP A 204 11.86 10.98 33.24
N THR A 205 11.24 9.79 33.25
CA THR A 205 11.34 8.85 34.38
C THR A 205 12.09 7.57 34.02
N TYR A 206 11.70 6.92 32.92
CA TYR A 206 12.21 5.60 32.57
C TYR A 206 13.59 5.66 31.91
N MET A 207 13.73 6.37 30.79
CA MET A 207 14.99 6.46 30.03
C MET A 207 16.16 7.10 30.80
N PRO A 208 15.96 8.12 31.66
CA PRO A 208 17.02 8.64 32.52
C PRO A 208 17.26 7.79 33.78
N GLY A 209 16.35 6.86 34.08
CA GLY A 209 16.36 6.08 35.31
C GLY A 209 17.42 4.98 35.33
N PRO A 210 17.81 4.49 36.51
CA PRO A 210 18.77 3.39 36.65
C PRO A 210 18.27 2.07 36.07
N ASP A 211 16.96 1.95 35.87
CA ASP A 211 16.30 0.79 35.26
C ASP A 211 16.26 0.82 33.74
N TYR A 212 16.79 1.88 33.11
CA TYR A 212 16.96 1.96 31.67
C TYR A 212 18.01 0.96 31.22
N VAL A 213 17.53 -0.16 30.69
CA VAL A 213 18.36 -1.18 30.07
C VAL A 213 17.72 -1.47 28.73
N TYR A 214 18.51 -1.37 27.64
CA TYR A 214 18.05 -1.61 26.26
C TYR A 214 17.25 -2.92 26.10
N ALA A 215 17.48 -3.92 26.96
CA ALA A 215 16.79 -5.21 26.98
C ALA A 215 15.30 -5.16 27.38
N LYS A 216 14.81 -4.09 28.03
CA LYS A 216 13.41 -4.02 28.50
C LYS A 216 12.42 -3.45 27.47
N GLY A 217 12.91 -3.02 26.31
CA GLY A 217 12.09 -2.76 25.12
C GLY A 217 11.29 -1.46 25.12
N ILE A 218 11.58 -0.51 26.02
CA ILE A 218 11.02 0.86 25.98
C ILE A 218 12.15 1.78 25.51
N ASN A 219 12.36 1.85 24.21
CA ASN A 219 13.35 2.74 23.62
C ASN A 219 12.67 3.51 22.48
N TRP A 220 12.70 4.83 22.57
CA TRP A 220 11.99 5.73 21.67
C TRP A 220 12.89 6.90 21.29
N SER A 221 12.80 7.31 20.02
CA SER A 221 13.10 8.69 19.66
C SER A 221 11.91 9.58 20.09
N GLU A 222 12.22 10.76 20.63
CA GLU A 222 11.19 11.77 20.92
C GLU A 222 10.40 12.15 19.65
N ASN A 223 11.08 12.28 18.50
CA ASN A 223 10.47 12.66 17.23
C ASN A 223 9.41 11.62 16.79
N PHE A 224 9.72 10.34 16.94
CA PHE A 224 8.77 9.26 16.63
C PHE A 224 7.57 9.25 17.56
N TYR A 225 7.80 9.40 18.87
CA TYR A 225 6.71 9.42 19.85
C TYR A 225 5.78 10.62 19.62
N ASP A 226 6.34 11.80 19.37
CA ASP A 226 5.58 13.04 19.24
C ASP A 226 4.69 13.06 17.99
N ASN A 227 5.10 12.33 16.94
CA ASN A 227 4.34 12.11 15.71
C ASN A 227 3.18 11.10 15.85
N LEU A 228 3.02 10.43 17.01
CA LEU A 228 1.81 9.67 17.32
C LEU A 228 0.69 10.61 17.76
N THR A 229 -0.52 10.40 17.26
CA THR A 229 -1.72 11.07 17.77
C THR A 229 -2.14 10.46 19.11
N ALA A 230 -2.83 11.25 19.95
CA ALA A 230 -3.37 10.74 21.19
C ALA A 230 -4.34 9.56 20.99
N ASN A 231 -5.10 9.58 19.88
CA ASN A 231 -5.99 8.47 19.52
C ASN A 231 -5.24 7.19 19.13
N GLU A 232 -4.08 7.29 18.45
CA GLU A 232 -3.25 6.12 18.15
C GLU A 232 -2.72 5.48 19.43
N ILE A 233 -2.22 6.28 20.37
CA ILE A 233 -1.75 5.80 21.68
C ILE A 233 -2.90 5.20 22.48
N TRP A 234 -4.02 5.92 22.59
CA TRP A 234 -5.20 5.47 23.32
C TRP A 234 -5.68 4.10 22.86
N ASN A 235 -5.77 3.89 21.54
CA ASN A 235 -6.21 2.62 20.99
C ASN A 235 -5.28 1.46 21.35
N VAL A 236 -3.96 1.67 21.30
CA VAL A 236 -2.98 0.66 21.70
C VAL A 236 -3.13 0.30 23.18
N ILE A 237 -3.36 1.30 24.04
CA ILE A 237 -3.55 1.08 25.47
C ILE A 237 -4.90 0.41 25.78
N GLU A 238 -5.98 0.75 25.07
CA GLU A 238 -7.25 0.04 25.21
C GLU A 238 -7.14 -1.43 24.78
N GLU A 239 -6.36 -1.75 23.75
CA GLU A 239 -6.04 -3.14 23.41
C GLU A 239 -5.24 -3.85 24.49
N PHE A 240 -4.25 -3.16 25.09
CA PHE A 240 -3.52 -3.67 26.23
C PHE A 240 -4.47 -4.02 27.40
N LYS A 241 -5.36 -3.09 27.77
CA LYS A 241 -6.35 -3.32 28.84
C LYS A 241 -7.24 -4.50 28.54
N LYS A 242 -7.74 -4.63 27.30
CA LYS A 242 -8.54 -5.78 26.87
C LYS A 242 -7.78 -7.09 27.03
N LYS A 243 -6.51 -7.15 26.63
CA LYS A 243 -5.64 -8.32 26.83
C LYS A 243 -5.34 -8.58 28.31
N ASN A 244 -5.38 -7.55 29.14
CA ASN A 244 -5.14 -7.61 30.58
C ASN A 244 -6.45 -7.71 31.41
N ASN A 245 -7.50 -8.33 30.87
CA ASN A 245 -8.79 -8.53 31.55
C ASN A 245 -9.43 -7.22 32.06
N GLY A 246 -9.27 -6.13 31.32
CA GLY A 246 -9.77 -4.80 31.66
C GLY A 246 -8.95 -4.05 32.72
N LYS A 247 -7.81 -4.59 33.17
CA LYS A 247 -6.93 -3.91 34.13
C LYS A 247 -6.08 -2.86 33.43
N GLU A 248 -5.91 -1.72 34.11
CA GLU A 248 -5.12 -0.59 33.63
C GLU A 248 -3.63 -0.91 33.48
N GLY A 249 -3.10 -1.84 34.29
CA GLY A 249 -1.65 -2.12 34.35
C GLY A 249 -0.84 -0.94 34.89
N THR A 250 0.47 -1.12 34.95
CA THR A 250 1.43 -0.07 35.32
C THR A 250 1.84 0.76 34.11
N LEU A 251 2.36 1.99 34.34
CA LEU A 251 2.92 2.82 33.25
C LEU A 251 4.07 2.11 32.51
N PHE A 252 4.85 1.29 33.23
CA PHE A 252 5.88 0.46 32.63
C PHE A 252 5.31 -0.54 31.61
N GLU A 253 4.30 -1.32 32.01
CA GLU A 253 3.66 -2.31 31.14
C GLU A 253 2.98 -1.65 29.94
N GLN A 254 2.31 -0.52 30.16
CA GLN A 254 1.68 0.26 29.09
C GLN A 254 2.72 0.80 28.09
N ALA A 255 3.81 1.41 28.59
CA ALA A 255 4.89 1.93 27.73
C ALA A 255 5.60 0.82 26.96
N GLN A 256 5.83 -0.34 27.60
CA GLN A 256 6.40 -1.51 26.93
C GLN A 256 5.47 -2.03 25.83
N TYR A 257 4.19 -2.18 26.14
CA TYR A 257 3.21 -2.63 25.15
C TYR A 257 3.09 -1.65 23.99
N LEU A 258 3.10 -0.33 24.27
CA LEU A 258 3.10 0.71 23.26
C LEU A 258 4.31 0.59 22.33
N SER A 259 5.51 0.35 22.87
CA SER A 259 6.74 0.19 22.08
C SER A 259 6.67 -0.93 21.04
N TRP A 260 5.92 -2.00 21.33
CA TRP A 260 5.75 -3.13 20.40
C TRP A 260 4.56 -3.02 19.46
N ASN A 261 3.55 -2.22 19.81
CA ASN A 261 2.26 -2.23 19.12
C ASN A 261 1.86 -0.86 18.54
N ALA A 262 2.63 0.19 18.78
CA ALA A 262 2.43 1.49 18.15
C ALA A 262 2.45 1.36 16.62
N PRO A 263 1.60 2.10 15.89
CA PRO A 263 1.57 2.03 14.43
C PRO A 263 2.91 2.50 13.84
N ILE A 264 3.39 1.80 12.81
CA ILE A 264 4.50 2.30 11.99
C ILE A 264 3.95 3.45 11.15
N LYS A 265 4.54 4.65 11.28
CA LYS A 265 4.11 5.81 10.51
C LYS A 265 4.60 5.70 9.06
N ASP A 266 3.79 6.14 8.10
CA ASP A 266 4.19 6.15 6.68
C ASP A 266 5.43 7.01 6.42
N ASN A 267 5.62 8.06 7.23
CA ASN A 267 6.76 8.97 7.19
C ASN A 267 7.94 8.52 8.09
N TRP A 268 7.97 7.28 8.58
CA TRP A 268 9.04 6.80 9.50
C TRP A 268 10.44 7.06 8.96
N LYS A 269 10.63 6.99 7.63
CA LYS A 269 11.94 7.18 7.01
C LYS A 269 12.39 8.63 7.07
N GLU A 270 11.47 9.57 6.87
CA GLU A 270 11.76 11.00 7.02
C GLU A 270 12.13 11.31 8.47
N LEU A 271 11.34 10.84 9.43
CA LEU A 271 11.60 11.00 10.87
C LEU A 271 12.97 10.41 11.27
N PHE A 272 13.30 9.21 10.77
CA PHE A 272 14.58 8.59 11.04
C PHE A 272 15.76 9.42 10.50
N PHE A 273 15.67 9.96 9.29
CA PHE A 273 16.75 10.80 8.75
C PHE A 273 16.89 12.13 9.49
N GLU A 274 15.78 12.72 9.95
CA GLU A 274 15.83 13.91 10.82
C GLU A 274 16.60 13.60 12.10
N ASP A 275 16.30 12.49 12.77
CA ASP A 275 16.98 12.10 14.00
C ASP A 275 18.45 11.73 13.75
N TRP A 276 18.75 11.03 12.65
CA TRP A 276 20.11 10.66 12.26
C TRP A 276 20.97 11.91 12.07
N ASN A 277 20.49 12.87 11.28
CA ASN A 277 21.21 14.10 10.95
C ASN A 277 21.36 15.05 12.15
N ASN A 278 20.45 14.97 13.12
CA ASN A 278 20.53 15.73 14.36
C ASN A 278 21.41 15.04 15.42
N SER A 279 21.88 13.81 15.17
CA SER A 279 22.74 13.12 16.11
C SER A 279 24.16 13.71 16.06
N ASN A 280 24.55 14.44 17.11
CA ASN A 280 25.83 15.16 17.21
C ASN A 280 27.10 14.29 17.09
N ASN A 281 26.95 12.96 17.03
CA ASN A 281 28.04 11.99 17.11
C ASN A 281 28.25 11.20 15.81
N ARG A 282 27.55 11.51 14.71
CA ARG A 282 27.69 10.74 13.46
C ARG A 282 28.12 11.62 12.30
N GLU A 283 29.34 11.37 11.84
CA GLU A 283 29.88 11.89 10.57
C GLU A 283 29.55 10.96 9.39
N ASP A 284 29.15 9.71 9.70
CA ASP A 284 28.91 8.65 8.72
C ASP A 284 27.65 8.90 7.88
N GLU A 285 27.80 8.85 6.56
CA GLU A 285 26.69 8.96 5.62
C GLU A 285 25.99 7.61 5.44
N ILE A 286 24.64 7.59 5.50
CA ILE A 286 23.87 6.37 5.21
C ILE A 286 23.96 6.07 3.71
N VAL A 287 24.57 4.94 3.35
CA VAL A 287 24.70 4.49 1.96
C VAL A 287 23.62 3.47 1.57
N LYS A 288 23.09 2.70 2.53
CA LYS A 288 22.08 1.68 2.25
C LYS A 288 21.17 1.43 3.45
N LEU A 289 19.87 1.30 3.15
CA LEU A 289 18.86 0.79 4.08
C LEU A 289 18.29 -0.52 3.51
N ILE A 290 18.18 -1.55 4.35
CA ILE A 290 17.55 -2.82 4.00
C ILE A 290 16.36 -3.06 4.92
N ASP A 291 15.18 -3.16 4.32
CA ASP A 291 13.94 -3.44 5.02
C ASP A 291 13.90 -4.90 5.52
N LYS A 292 13.58 -5.08 6.80
CA LYS A 292 13.42 -6.38 7.48
C LYS A 292 12.05 -6.53 8.17
N GLY A 293 11.04 -5.79 7.71
CA GLY A 293 9.70 -5.80 8.30
C GLY A 293 9.53 -4.63 9.25
N ASP A 294 9.43 -4.91 10.55
CA ASP A 294 9.31 -3.85 11.58
C ASP A 294 10.64 -3.14 11.85
N THR A 295 11.75 -3.72 11.39
CA THR A 295 13.10 -3.15 11.53
C THR A 295 13.76 -2.87 10.18
N VAL A 296 14.82 -2.05 10.23
CA VAL A 296 15.64 -1.67 9.08
C VAL A 296 17.10 -1.82 9.45
N TRP A 297 17.85 -2.47 8.58
CA TRP A 297 19.30 -2.54 8.65
C TRP A 297 19.90 -1.32 7.97
N VAL A 298 20.75 -0.60 8.70
CA VAL A 298 21.43 0.61 8.25
C VAL A 298 22.88 0.27 7.96
N TYR A 299 23.35 0.67 6.79
CA TYR A 299 24.74 0.62 6.38
C TYR A 299 25.20 2.02 6.02
N THR A 300 26.39 2.35 6.45
CA THR A 300 27.04 3.65 6.27
C THR A 300 28.23 3.53 5.32
N ASP A 301 28.83 4.65 4.97
CA ASP A 301 30.11 4.69 4.27
C ASP A 301 31.25 4.02 5.05
N SER A 302 31.22 4.08 6.39
CA SER A 302 32.15 3.39 7.28
C SER A 302 31.94 1.86 7.32
N VAL A 303 30.69 1.39 7.21
CA VAL A 303 30.32 -0.04 7.13
C VAL A 303 29.40 -0.26 5.93
N PRO A 304 29.94 -0.28 4.70
CA PRO A 304 29.13 -0.34 3.49
C PRO A 304 28.52 -1.72 3.28
N TYR A 305 27.38 -1.75 2.58
CA TYR A 305 26.75 -3.00 2.19
C TYR A 305 27.52 -3.68 1.05
N THR A 306 28.09 -4.86 1.30
CA THR A 306 28.83 -5.68 0.34
C THR A 306 27.99 -6.81 -0.25
N GLY A 307 26.87 -7.17 0.40
CA GLY A 307 26.04 -8.32 0.01
C GLY A 307 26.58 -9.69 0.44
N GLU A 308 27.72 -9.72 1.13
CA GLU A 308 28.27 -10.95 1.70
C GLU A 308 27.43 -11.45 2.88
N LYS A 309 27.50 -12.76 3.15
CA LYS A 309 26.71 -13.40 4.22
C LYS A 309 27.04 -12.83 5.60
N ASP A 310 28.27 -12.39 5.82
CA ASP A 310 28.78 -11.88 7.09
C ASP A 310 28.87 -10.35 7.12
N ASN A 311 28.20 -9.67 6.18
CA ASN A 311 28.11 -8.21 6.14
C ASN A 311 26.95 -7.72 7.02
N TYR A 312 27.25 -7.52 8.30
CA TYR A 312 26.31 -7.01 9.29
C TYR A 312 26.11 -5.49 9.16
N PRO A 313 24.90 -4.98 9.42
CA PRO A 313 24.66 -3.54 9.45
C PRO A 313 25.41 -2.89 10.61
N ILE A 314 25.67 -1.59 10.49
CA ILE A 314 26.18 -0.79 11.61
C ILE A 314 25.10 -0.58 12.67
N GLU A 315 23.84 -0.45 12.25
CA GLU A 315 22.71 -0.23 13.14
C GLU A 315 21.47 -0.96 12.65
N THR A 316 20.62 -1.36 13.60
CA THR A 316 19.24 -1.78 13.34
C THR A 316 18.28 -0.76 13.93
N VAL A 317 17.41 -0.20 13.11
CA VAL A 317 16.37 0.77 13.49
C VAL A 317 15.03 0.05 13.62
N ASP A 318 14.27 0.35 14.68
CA ASP A 318 12.86 -0.02 14.81
C ASP A 318 11.97 1.07 14.18
N LYS A 319 11.15 0.68 13.19
CA LYS A 319 10.31 1.64 12.45
C LYS A 319 9.14 2.20 13.27
N ARG A 320 8.77 1.57 14.39
CA ARG A 320 7.69 2.04 15.27
C ARG A 320 8.19 3.11 16.20
N THR A 321 9.36 2.88 16.80
CA THR A 321 9.86 3.75 17.88
C THR A 321 10.98 4.69 17.46
N GLY A 322 11.58 4.47 16.28
CA GLY A 322 12.76 5.20 15.84
C GLY A 322 14.03 4.84 16.62
N SER A 323 13.95 3.90 17.56
CA SER A 323 15.13 3.47 18.30
C SER A 323 16.09 2.71 17.39
N TRP A 324 17.38 2.92 17.59
CA TRP A 324 18.41 2.16 16.88
C TRP A 324 19.53 1.70 17.80
N HIS A 325 20.16 0.60 17.42
CA HIS A 325 21.28 -0.03 18.12
C HIS A 325 22.21 -0.74 17.13
N GLY A 326 23.52 -0.70 17.41
CA GLY A 326 24.59 -1.36 16.67
C GLY A 326 25.23 -2.48 17.46
#